data_AF-A0A9D0ZQP1-F1
#
_entry.id   AF-A0A9D0ZQP1-F1
#
_cell.length_a   1.000
_cell.length_b   1.000
_cell.length_c   1.000
_cell.angle_alpha   90.00
_cell.angle_beta   90.00
_cell.angle_gamma   90.00
#
_symmetry.space_group_name_H-M   'P 1'
#
loop_
_entity.id
_entity.type
_entity.pdbx_description
1 polymer ?
#
loop_
_entity_poly.entity_id
_entity_poly.type
_entity_poly.pdbx_seq_one_letter_code
_entity_poly.pdbx_strand_id
1 'polypeptide(L)'
;NKPCRYLLHFEDKEGNRISDECTIIANYENTEVKDRFFREKFVFKNIKYDKNEPYYLVIIDEETGIIKAKIKFYIDIVIANNFDF
;
A
#
# COMPACT_ATOMS: atom_id res chain seq x y z
N ASN A 1 18.23 15.81 -9.61
CA ASN A 1 16.87 15.31 -9.93
C ASN A 1 15.94 15.72 -8.81
N LYS A 2 14.68 16.12 -9.06
CA LYS A 2 13.75 16.40 -7.93
C LYS A 2 13.36 15.07 -7.26
N PRO A 3 13.32 14.99 -5.91
CA PRO A 3 12.78 13.82 -5.24
C PRO A 3 11.29 13.70 -5.57
N CYS A 4 10.87 12.55 -6.08
CA CYS A 4 9.44 12.28 -6.31
C CYS A 4 8.85 11.64 -5.06
N ARG A 5 7.74 12.19 -4.56
CA ARG A 5 7.03 11.64 -3.41
C ARG A 5 5.77 10.92 -3.87
N TYR A 6 5.58 9.71 -3.37
CA TYR A 6 4.45 8.87 -3.69
C TYR A 6 3.68 8.51 -2.42
N LEU A 7 2.36 8.58 -2.48
CA LEU A 7 1.45 8.10 -1.46
C LEU A 7 0.94 6.72 -1.84
N LEU A 8 1.01 5.79 -0.90
CA LEU A 8 0.60 4.41 -1.07
C LEU A 8 -0.45 4.06 -0.03
N HIS A 9 -1.52 3.40 -0.46
CA HIS A 9 -2.54 2.86 0.44
C HIS A 9 -3.26 1.68 -0.22
N PHE A 10 -3.93 0.88 0.59
CA PHE A 10 -4.81 -0.17 0.12
C PHE A 10 -6.26 0.28 0.04
N GLU A 11 -6.95 -0.14 -1.02
CA GLU A 11 -8.38 0.01 -1.25
C GLU A 11 -9.06 -1.35 -1.43
N ASP A 12 -10.34 -1.42 -1.10
CA ASP A 12 -11.21 -2.50 -1.54
C ASP A 12 -11.70 -2.31 -2.99
N LYS A 13 -12.54 -3.22 -3.47
CA LYS A 13 -13.16 -3.15 -4.80
C LYS A 13 -14.07 -1.94 -5.04
N GLU A 14 -14.57 -1.33 -3.97
CA GLU A 14 -15.45 -0.17 -4.03
C GLU A 14 -14.65 1.15 -3.96
N GLY A 15 -13.33 1.06 -3.75
CA GLY A 15 -12.44 2.21 -3.62
C GLY A 15 -12.34 2.75 -2.19
N ASN A 16 -12.87 2.04 -1.19
CA ASN A 16 -12.72 2.45 0.20
C ASN A 16 -11.30 2.14 0.68
N ARG A 17 -10.65 3.13 1.30
CA ARG A 17 -9.33 2.93 1.91
C ARG A 17 -9.43 1.97 3.10
N ILE A 18 -8.63 0.90 3.08
CA ILE A 18 -8.61 -0.18 4.08
C ILE A 18 -7.29 -0.29 4.85
N SER A 19 -6.31 0.57 4.57
CA SER A 19 -5.06 0.70 5.33
C SER A 19 -4.79 2.15 5.73
N ASP A 20 -3.78 2.36 6.54
CA ASP A 20 -3.06 3.63 6.62
C ASP A 20 -2.40 4.00 5.28
N GLU A 21 -1.93 5.25 5.22
CA GLU A 21 -1.20 5.78 4.07
C GLU A 21 0.29 5.78 4.38
N CYS A 22 1.09 5.26 3.46
CA CYS A 22 2.55 5.33 3.52
C CYS A 22 3.07 6.30 2.46
N THR A 23 4.10 7.07 2.80
CA THR A 23 4.78 7.95 1.85
C THR A 23 6.15 7.38 1.49
N ILE A 24 6.39 7.16 0.20
CA ILE A 24 7.70 6.78 -0.33
C ILE A 24 8.35 7.99 -0.99
N ILE A 25 9.61 8.24 -0.67
CA ILE A 25 10.42 9.29 -1.28
C ILE A 25 11.40 8.65 -2.26
N ALA A 26 11.14 8.76 -3.55
CA ALA A 26 11.99 8.27 -4.62
C ALA A 26 13.10 9.28 -4.94
N ASN A 27 14.26 9.08 -4.31
CA ASN A 27 15.45 9.90 -4.48
C ASN A 27 16.39 9.24 -5.49
N TYR A 28 16.40 9.70 -6.75
CA TYR A 28 17.24 9.09 -7.80
C TYR A 28 18.76 9.28 -7.57
N GLU A 29 19.18 10.16 -6.65
CA GLU A 29 20.61 10.49 -6.46
C GLU A 29 21.38 9.42 -5.68
N ASN A 30 20.70 8.49 -5.00
CA ASN A 30 21.34 7.34 -4.35
C ASN A 30 21.39 6.14 -5.31
N THR A 31 22.55 5.96 -5.92
CA THR A 31 22.88 4.88 -6.88
C THR A 31 23.34 3.60 -6.17
N GLU A 32 22.92 3.36 -4.93
CA GLU A 32 23.17 2.08 -4.27
C GLU A 32 22.05 1.08 -4.60
N VAL A 33 22.43 -0.13 -5.03
CA VAL A 33 21.51 -1.23 -5.43
C VAL A 33 20.48 -1.56 -4.34
N LYS A 34 20.76 -1.20 -3.07
CA LYS A 34 19.86 -1.37 -1.92
C LYS A 34 18.60 -0.50 -1.97
N ASP A 35 18.65 0.68 -2.59
CA ASP A 35 17.50 1.60 -2.64
C ASP A 35 16.48 1.26 -3.73
N ARG A 36 16.66 0.13 -4.45
CA ARG A 36 15.64 -0.42 -5.36
C ARG A 36 14.54 -1.20 -4.64
N PHE A 37 14.74 -1.55 -3.37
CA PHE A 37 13.78 -2.31 -2.58
C PHE A 37 13.22 -1.45 -1.45
N PHE A 38 12.03 -0.90 -1.66
CA PHE A 38 11.26 -0.24 -0.61
C PHE A 38 10.50 -1.29 0.19
N ARG A 39 10.65 -1.26 1.52
CA ARG A 39 9.91 -2.13 2.43
C ARG A 39 9.08 -1.27 3.36
N GLU A 40 7.83 -1.08 2.99
CA GLU A 40 6.85 -0.38 3.81
C GLU A 40 6.01 -1.35 4.65
N LYS A 41 5.46 -0.85 5.76
CA LYS A 41 4.53 -1.57 6.62
C LYS A 41 3.20 -0.85 6.59
N PHE A 42 2.14 -1.58 6.25
CA PHE A 42 0.77 -1.08 6.26
C PHE A 42 0.02 -1.64 7.46
N VAL A 43 -0.69 -0.77 8.16
CA VAL A 43 -1.67 -1.11 9.18
C VAL A 43 -3.04 -1.17 8.53
N PHE A 44 -3.55 -2.39 8.40
CA PHE A 44 -4.89 -2.65 7.88
C PHE A 44 -5.96 -2.35 8.94
N LYS A 45 -7.14 -1.91 8.48
CA LYS A 45 -8.31 -1.76 9.35
C LYS A 45 -8.68 -3.10 9.98
N ASN A 46 -9.19 -3.06 11.21
CA ASN A 46 -9.68 -4.25 11.88
C ASN A 46 -11.07 -4.65 11.37
N ILE A 47 -11.13 -5.17 10.14
CA ILE A 47 -12.34 -5.66 9.47
C ILE A 47 -12.14 -7.09 9.00
N LYS A 48 -13.23 -7.77 8.64
CA LYS A 48 -13.15 -9.07 7.99
C LYS A 48 -12.72 -8.87 6.54
N TYR A 49 -11.62 -9.51 6.16
CA TYR A 49 -11.13 -9.56 4.78
C TYR A 49 -11.58 -10.86 4.11
N ASP A 50 -12.05 -10.77 2.87
CA ASP A 50 -12.40 -11.93 2.06
C ASP A 50 -11.26 -12.22 1.09
N LYS A 51 -10.60 -13.37 1.26
CA LYS A 51 -9.48 -13.80 0.41
C LYS A 51 -9.85 -14.00 -1.06
N ASN A 52 -11.15 -14.10 -1.39
CA ASN A 52 -11.62 -14.23 -2.76
C ASN A 52 -11.91 -12.88 -3.41
N GLU A 53 -11.96 -11.80 -2.62
CA GLU A 53 -12.22 -10.46 -3.10
C GLU A 53 -10.92 -9.74 -3.49
N PRO A 54 -10.94 -8.94 -4.57
CA PRO A 54 -9.77 -8.19 -5.00
C PRO A 54 -9.62 -6.91 -4.17
N TYR A 55 -8.41 -6.72 -3.66
CA TYR A 55 -7.95 -5.47 -3.05
C TYR A 55 -6.92 -4.81 -3.94
N TYR A 56 -6.61 -3.55 -3.69
CA TYR A 56 -5.75 -2.78 -4.57
C TYR A 56 -4.76 -1.94 -3.78
N LEU A 57 -3.47 -2.10 -4.06
CA LEU A 57 -2.47 -1.11 -3.69
C LEU A 57 -2.53 0.02 -4.71
N VAL A 58 -2.85 1.22 -4.25
CA VAL A 58 -2.89 2.43 -5.06
C VAL A 58 -1.63 3.24 -4.77
N ILE A 59 -0.96 3.68 -5.84
CA ILE A 59 0.22 4.53 -5.78
C ILE A 59 -0.13 5.86 -6.45
N ILE A 60 -0.10 6.93 -5.68
CA ILE A 60 -0.44 8.28 -6.10
C ILE A 60 0.81 9.14 -6.06
N ASP A 61 1.01 9.96 -7.09
CA ASP A 61 2.02 10.99 -7.10
C ASP A 61 1.55 12.17 -6.23
N GLU A 62 2.28 12.47 -5.16
CA GLU A 62 1.85 13.45 -4.14
C GLU A 62 1.76 14.87 -4.72
N GLU A 63 2.61 15.23 -5.69
CA GLU A 63 2.61 16.56 -6.31
C GLU A 63 1.42 16.76 -7.25
N THR A 64 1.07 15.73 -8.02
CA THR A 64 0.02 15.83 -9.06
C THR A 64 -1.33 15.27 -8.65
N GLY A 65 -1.39 14.46 -7.59
CA GLY A 65 -2.58 13.72 -7.17
C GLY A 65 -2.99 12.60 -8.14
N ILE A 66 -2.16 12.29 -9.14
CA ILE A 66 -2.49 11.31 -10.18
C ILE A 66 -2.13 9.91 -9.70
N ILE A 67 -3.06 8.96 -9.88
CA ILE A 67 -2.80 7.53 -9.69
C ILE A 67 -1.79 7.07 -10.74
N LYS A 68 -0.57 6.74 -10.31
CA LYS A 68 0.49 6.19 -11.17
C LYS A 68 0.33 4.69 -11.38
N ALA A 69 -0.14 3.99 -10.35
CA ALA A 69 -0.37 2.55 -10.43
C ALA A 69 -1.52 2.13 -9.52
N LYS A 70 -2.26 1.11 -9.96
CA LYS A 70 -3.25 0.39 -9.16
C LYS A 70 -2.98 -1.10 -9.34
N ILE A 71 -2.45 -1.74 -8.31
CA ILE A 71 -1.96 -3.12 -8.35
C ILE A 71 -2.94 -3.99 -7.56
N LYS A 72 -3.45 -5.06 -8.19
CA LYS A 72 -4.41 -5.97 -7.57
C LYS A 72 -3.70 -6.95 -6.62
N PHE A 73 -4.26 -7.13 -5.43
CA PHE A 73 -3.84 -8.05 -4.39
C PHE A 73 -5.01 -8.88 -3.87
N TYR A 74 -4.70 -10.03 -3.29
CA TYR A 74 -5.61 -10.82 -2.48
C TYR A 74 -5.09 -10.85 -1.05
N ILE A 75 -5.96 -10.58 -0.09
CA ILE A 75 -5.60 -10.50 1.33
C ILE A 75 -6.17 -11.74 2.01
N ASP A 76 -5.30 -12.70 2.32
CA ASP A 76 -5.66 -13.88 3.11
C ASP A 76 -5.11 -13.72 4.54
N ILE A 77 -5.97 -13.28 5.45
CA ILE A 77 -5.63 -13.13 6.88
C ILE A 77 -6.29 -14.27 7.63
N VAL A 78 -5.47 -15.21 8.11
CA VAL A 78 -5.91 -16.40 8.85
C VAL A 78 -6.26 -16.07 10.32
N ILE A 79 -5.98 -14.84 10.78
CA ILE A 79 -6.05 -14.48 12.20
C ILE A 79 -7.29 -13.61 12.46
N ALA A 80 -8.39 -14.24 12.88
CA ALA A 80 -9.49 -13.55 13.59
C ALA A 80 -10.37 -14.45 14.48
N ASN A 81 -10.03 -15.74 14.70
CA ASN A 81 -10.85 -16.65 15.53
C ASN A 81 -10.07 -17.37 16.64
N ASN A 82 -8.83 -17.00 16.95
CA ASN A 82 -8.01 -17.76 17.92
C ASN A 82 -7.28 -16.94 19.00
N PHE A 83 -7.68 -15.68 19.22
CA PHE A 83 -7.27 -14.92 20.41
C PHE A 83 -8.47 -14.69 21.32
N ASP A 84 -8.94 -15.79 21.94
CA ASP A 84 -9.64 -15.72 23.22
C ASP A 84 -8.55 -15.60 24.31
N PHE A 85 -8.51 -14.47 25.01
CA PHE A 85 -7.78 -14.30 26.28
C PHE A 85 -8.74 -14.49 27.45
#